data_AF-A0A9P5Z6X0-F1
#
_entry.id   AF-A0A9P5Z6X0-F1
#
_cell.length_a   1.000
_cell.length_b   1.000
_cell.length_c   1.000
_cell.angle_alpha   90.00
_cell.angle_beta   90.00
_cell.angle_gamma   90.00
#
_symmetry.space_group_name_H-M   'P 1'
#
loop_
_entity.id
_entity.type
_entity.pdbx_description
1 polymer ?
#
loop_
_entity_poly.entity_id
_entity_poly.type
_entity_poly.pdbx_seq_one_letter_code
_entity_poly.pdbx_strand_id
1 'polypeptide(L)'
;MSDSLLKRLDLGRGDKWDSMLQGISDVAALPDPTGIVTYAMELDSDLDLYRVSCPIGVLLVIFEARPEVVVNIAALAIKSGNAAILKGGKESNRTTLLLSDAISAGLAQTAVPEKYIQTIQTRTEVASLLELDDYIDLVIPRGSNSLVKSIQNSTRIPVMGHADGLCSVYLDESADKAKAIRVAVDSKIDYPSACNAAETLVVHESLLQAVWPAVAKALLEANVRLLCDSASLSALDSLSPLPSNFKTHVRHSKPEDYTTEHLSLVISVVSVPSLQSAIEFINAHSSHHTDSIVTENDQAASTFCRAVDSAGTFINASTRFADGFRYGFGTEVGISTGRIHARGPVGLEGLVIYKYMMKSKGPQGHIVGEFGAGKKQFKHQRIQATTVPF
;
A
#
# COMPACT_ATOMS: atom_id res chain seq x y z
N MET A 1 1.77 7.10 28.40
CA MET A 1 1.40 6.88 26.99
C MET A 1 2.00 8.03 26.20
N SER A 2 2.68 7.80 25.07
CA SER A 2 3.26 8.91 24.30
C SER A 2 2.16 9.75 23.63
N ASP A 3 2.44 11.03 23.38
CA ASP A 3 1.50 11.91 22.66
C ASP A 3 1.16 11.39 21.26
N SER A 4 2.12 10.73 20.59
CA SER A 4 1.91 10.07 19.30
C SER A 4 0.92 8.91 19.38
N LEU A 5 0.98 8.10 20.43
CA LEU A 5 0.05 6.99 20.64
C LEU A 5 -1.35 7.50 20.97
N LEU A 6 -1.44 8.56 21.80
CA LEU A 6 -2.70 9.18 22.16
C LEU A 6 -3.39 9.82 20.95
N LYS A 7 -2.62 10.50 20.09
CA LYS A 7 -3.13 11.03 18.82
C LYS A 7 -3.67 9.95 17.90
N ARG A 8 -3.11 8.73 17.89
CA ARG A 8 -3.64 7.62 17.08
C ARG A 8 -4.94 7.06 17.65
N LEU A 9 -5.05 6.97 18.98
CA LEU A 9 -6.23 6.43 19.69
C LEU A 9 -7.44 7.37 19.75
N ASP A 10 -7.22 8.68 19.76
CA ASP A 10 -8.28 9.66 19.90
C ASP A 10 -9.13 9.74 18.62
N LEU A 11 -10.42 9.43 18.75
CA LEU A 11 -11.43 9.58 17.70
C LEU A 11 -12.29 10.85 17.87
N GLY A 12 -12.27 11.48 19.05
CA GLY A 12 -13.16 12.59 19.37
C GLY A 12 -12.60 13.96 19.01
N ARG A 13 -11.30 14.05 18.68
CA ARG A 13 -10.65 15.29 18.26
C ARG A 13 -10.45 15.34 16.75
N GLY A 14 -10.63 16.54 16.18
CA GLY A 14 -10.49 16.77 14.75
C GLY A 14 -11.65 16.17 13.96
N ASP A 15 -11.36 15.69 12.76
CA ASP A 15 -12.30 15.18 11.75
C ASP A 15 -12.27 13.65 11.64
N LYS A 16 -11.55 12.95 12.52
CA LYS A 16 -11.37 11.49 12.42
C LYS A 16 -12.67 10.70 12.48
N TRP A 17 -13.58 11.09 13.40
CA TRP A 17 -14.88 10.44 13.53
C TRP A 17 -15.70 10.61 12.25
N ASP A 18 -15.80 11.84 11.75
CA ASP A 18 -16.56 12.14 10.54
C ASP A 18 -15.94 11.48 9.30
N SER A 19 -14.61 11.51 9.18
CA SER A 19 -13.85 10.82 8.13
C SER A 19 -14.07 9.30 8.16
N MET A 20 -14.11 8.69 9.36
CA MET A 20 -14.40 7.27 9.52
C MET A 20 -15.81 6.92 9.04
N LEU A 21 -16.82 7.73 9.39
CA LEU A 21 -18.20 7.52 8.93
C LEU A 21 -18.36 7.79 7.43
N GLN A 22 -17.67 8.80 6.90
CA GLN A 22 -17.64 9.08 5.47
C GLN A 22 -17.03 7.90 4.70
N GLY A 23 -15.95 7.31 5.21
CA GLY A 23 -15.32 6.13 4.62
C GLY A 23 -16.27 4.94 4.49
N ILE A 24 -17.20 4.73 5.43
CA ILE A 24 -18.26 3.71 5.30
C ILE A 24 -19.16 4.03 4.10
N SER A 25 -19.61 5.29 3.99
CA SER A 25 -20.50 5.74 2.92
C SER A 25 -19.81 5.62 1.55
N ASP A 26 -18.53 5.97 1.48
CA ASP A 26 -17.72 5.86 0.27
C ASP A 26 -17.61 4.39 -0.17
N VAL A 27 -17.28 3.47 0.75
CA VAL A 27 -17.22 2.03 0.45
C VAL A 27 -18.58 1.47 0.02
N ALA A 28 -19.66 1.92 0.64
CA ALA A 28 -21.01 1.51 0.26
C ALA A 28 -21.32 1.89 -1.20
N ALA A 29 -20.89 3.07 -1.63
CA ALA A 29 -21.08 3.60 -2.98
C ALA A 29 -20.20 2.95 -4.06
N LEU A 30 -19.11 2.27 -3.67
CA LEU A 30 -18.26 1.56 -4.63
C LEU A 30 -19.01 0.38 -5.28
N PRO A 31 -18.63 -0.02 -6.52
CA PRO A 31 -19.14 -1.25 -7.13
C PRO A 31 -18.86 -2.49 -6.26
N ASP A 32 -19.74 -3.49 -6.35
CA ASP A 32 -19.48 -4.80 -5.76
C ASP A 32 -18.31 -5.48 -6.51
N PRO A 33 -17.21 -5.86 -5.83
CA PRO A 33 -16.06 -6.47 -6.49
C PRO A 33 -16.26 -7.97 -6.78
N THR A 34 -17.35 -8.59 -6.33
CA THR A 34 -17.60 -10.04 -6.43
C THR A 34 -18.50 -10.39 -7.62
N GLY A 35 -18.38 -11.63 -8.13
CA GLY A 35 -19.21 -12.12 -9.23
C GLY A 35 -18.85 -11.55 -10.62
N ILE A 36 -17.77 -10.78 -10.73
CA ILE A 36 -17.34 -10.13 -11.96
C ILE A 36 -16.62 -11.14 -12.85
N VAL A 37 -17.08 -11.28 -14.09
CA VAL A 37 -16.38 -12.08 -15.11
C VAL A 37 -15.26 -11.26 -15.73
N THR A 38 -14.02 -11.74 -15.58
CA THR A 38 -12.82 -11.08 -16.14
C THR A 38 -12.21 -11.83 -17.32
N TYR A 39 -12.65 -13.05 -17.57
CA TYR A 39 -12.26 -13.89 -18.70
C TYR A 39 -13.36 -14.90 -18.99
N ALA A 40 -13.75 -15.07 -20.25
CA ALA A 40 -14.75 -16.04 -20.64
C ALA A 40 -14.47 -16.59 -22.04
N MET A 41 -14.59 -17.91 -22.18
CA MET A 41 -14.29 -18.63 -23.42
C MET A 41 -15.28 -19.76 -23.66
N GLU A 42 -15.71 -19.92 -24.90
CA GLU A 42 -16.31 -21.14 -25.41
C GLU A 42 -15.17 -22.10 -25.80
N LEU A 43 -15.10 -23.24 -25.11
CA LEU A 43 -14.07 -24.26 -25.31
C LEU A 43 -14.48 -25.30 -26.36
N ASP A 44 -15.77 -25.62 -26.45
CA ASP A 44 -16.41 -26.44 -27.49
C ASP A 44 -17.85 -25.93 -27.65
N SER A 45 -18.58 -26.40 -28.67
CA SER A 45 -20.01 -26.15 -28.79
C SER A 45 -20.70 -26.51 -27.48
N ASP A 46 -21.37 -25.53 -26.87
CA ASP A 46 -22.07 -25.70 -25.59
C ASP A 46 -21.16 -25.97 -24.37
N LEU A 47 -19.88 -25.65 -24.43
CA LEU A 47 -18.95 -25.71 -23.29
C LEU A 47 -18.33 -24.35 -23.00
N ASP A 48 -18.85 -23.66 -22.00
CA ASP A 48 -18.38 -22.34 -21.64
C ASP A 48 -17.56 -22.37 -20.34
N LEU A 49 -16.46 -21.64 -20.33
CA LEU A 49 -15.58 -21.40 -19.18
C LEU A 49 -15.58 -19.92 -18.81
N TYR A 50 -15.70 -19.62 -17.52
CA TYR A 50 -15.71 -18.27 -16.96
C TYR A 50 -14.71 -18.16 -15.82
N ARG A 51 -13.92 -17.08 -15.76
CA ARG A 51 -13.13 -16.68 -14.59
C ARG A 51 -13.88 -15.57 -13.86
N VAL A 52 -14.26 -15.84 -12.62
CA VAL A 52 -15.22 -15.05 -11.86
C VAL A 52 -14.57 -14.60 -10.56
N SER A 53 -14.67 -13.31 -10.23
CA SER A 53 -14.17 -12.81 -8.95
C SER A 53 -14.98 -13.38 -7.78
N CYS A 54 -14.30 -13.69 -6.69
CA CYS A 54 -14.92 -14.16 -5.46
C CYS A 54 -14.13 -13.65 -4.24
N PRO A 55 -14.76 -13.58 -3.06
CA PRO A 55 -14.06 -13.23 -1.82
C PRO A 55 -12.85 -14.14 -1.60
N ILE A 56 -11.86 -13.63 -0.88
CA ILE A 56 -10.74 -14.43 -0.38
C ILE A 56 -11.25 -15.51 0.58
N GLY A 57 -12.12 -15.14 1.52
CA GLY A 57 -12.66 -16.01 2.55
C GLY A 57 -12.69 -15.32 3.90
N VAL A 58 -11.75 -15.68 4.79
CA VAL A 58 -11.63 -15.14 6.15
C VAL A 58 -10.35 -14.33 6.32
N LEU A 59 -10.51 -13.07 6.71
CA LEU A 59 -9.42 -12.13 6.96
C LEU A 59 -9.09 -12.09 8.46
N LEU A 60 -7.82 -12.16 8.82
CA LEU A 60 -7.33 -11.85 10.16
C LEU A 60 -6.59 -10.51 10.14
N VAL A 61 -7.16 -9.48 10.76
CA VAL A 61 -6.52 -8.15 10.83
C VAL A 61 -6.01 -7.89 12.23
N ILE A 62 -4.69 -7.72 12.34
CA ILE A 62 -4.00 -7.48 13.61
C ILE A 62 -3.47 -6.04 13.60
N PHE A 63 -3.89 -5.21 14.54
CA PHE A 63 -3.56 -3.78 14.51
C PHE A 63 -3.28 -3.17 15.88
N GLU A 64 -2.51 -2.09 15.89
CA GLU A 64 -2.10 -1.37 17.10
C GLU A 64 -2.55 0.10 17.05
N ALA A 65 -3.07 0.57 18.20
CA ALA A 65 -3.36 1.96 18.53
C ALA A 65 -4.24 2.75 17.54
N ARG A 66 -5.07 2.07 16.74
CA ARG A 66 -5.94 2.66 15.71
C ARG A 66 -7.35 2.08 15.75
N PRO A 67 -8.25 2.58 16.62
CA PRO A 67 -9.60 2.03 16.75
C PRO A 67 -10.44 2.19 15.47
N GLU A 68 -10.15 3.20 14.64
CA GLU A 68 -10.81 3.42 13.34
C GLU A 68 -10.65 2.26 12.35
N VAL A 69 -9.57 1.46 12.50
CA VAL A 69 -9.31 0.29 11.67
C VAL A 69 -10.44 -0.73 11.77
N VAL A 70 -11.10 -0.84 12.93
CA VAL A 70 -12.24 -1.77 13.12
C VAL A 70 -13.34 -1.50 12.10
N VAL A 71 -13.71 -0.23 11.95
CA VAL A 71 -14.81 0.21 11.08
C VAL A 71 -14.41 0.11 9.61
N ASN A 72 -13.23 0.60 9.24
CA ASN A 72 -12.76 0.60 7.86
C ASN A 72 -12.63 -0.82 7.31
N ILE A 73 -12.04 -1.73 8.10
CA ILE A 73 -11.89 -3.14 7.71
C ILE A 73 -13.25 -3.84 7.66
N ALA A 74 -14.14 -3.59 8.63
CA ALA A 74 -15.48 -4.17 8.60
C ALA A 74 -16.24 -3.76 7.33
N ALA A 75 -16.21 -2.48 6.96
CA ALA A 75 -16.86 -1.98 5.74
C ALA A 75 -16.31 -2.67 4.48
N LEU A 76 -14.99 -2.72 4.34
CA LEU A 76 -14.33 -3.37 3.20
C LEU A 76 -14.59 -4.89 3.16
N ALA A 77 -14.50 -5.58 4.31
CA ALA A 77 -14.72 -7.02 4.40
C ALA A 77 -16.16 -7.39 4.03
N ILE A 78 -17.15 -6.69 4.59
CA ILE A 78 -18.57 -6.89 4.26
C ILE A 78 -18.81 -6.66 2.77
N LYS A 79 -18.34 -5.54 2.23
CA LYS A 79 -18.56 -5.17 0.82
C LYS A 79 -17.87 -6.13 -0.16
N SER A 80 -16.73 -6.70 0.22
CA SER A 80 -15.99 -7.69 -0.59
C SER A 80 -16.42 -9.14 -0.33
N GLY A 81 -17.42 -9.38 0.51
CA GLY A 81 -17.94 -10.71 0.84
C GLY A 81 -16.99 -11.57 1.68
N ASN A 82 -16.06 -10.95 2.41
CA ASN A 82 -15.15 -11.63 3.33
C ASN A 82 -15.64 -11.54 4.77
N ALA A 83 -15.50 -12.63 5.52
CA ALA A 83 -15.59 -12.57 6.98
C ALA A 83 -14.28 -11.99 7.54
N ALA A 84 -14.34 -11.36 8.73
CA ALA A 84 -13.15 -10.79 9.34
C ALA A 84 -13.04 -11.08 10.85
N ILE A 85 -11.82 -11.35 11.28
CA ILE A 85 -11.40 -11.48 12.67
C ILE A 85 -10.46 -10.31 12.97
N LEU A 86 -10.86 -9.46 13.91
CA LEU A 86 -10.18 -8.22 14.26
C LEU A 86 -9.50 -8.36 15.60
N LYS A 87 -8.18 -8.18 15.62
CA LYS A 87 -7.36 -8.23 16.82
C LYS A 87 -6.65 -6.90 17.04
N GLY A 88 -7.27 -6.04 17.84
CA GLY A 88 -6.69 -4.77 18.27
C GLY A 88 -5.71 -4.91 19.45
N GLY A 89 -4.90 -3.87 19.66
CA GLY A 89 -4.06 -3.71 20.85
C GLY A 89 -4.88 -3.42 22.12
N LYS A 90 -4.28 -3.71 23.28
CA LYS A 90 -4.96 -3.62 24.60
C LYS A 90 -5.40 -2.19 24.92
N GLU A 91 -4.68 -1.21 24.39
CA GLU A 91 -4.88 0.21 24.55
C GLU A 91 -6.21 0.72 23.96
N SER A 92 -6.76 0.04 22.94
CA SER A 92 -8.03 0.44 22.29
C SER A 92 -9.21 -0.49 22.63
N ASN A 93 -9.04 -1.47 23.52
CA ASN A 93 -10.02 -2.53 23.78
C ASN A 93 -11.46 -2.04 24.01
N ARG A 94 -11.65 -1.01 24.84
CA ARG A 94 -13.00 -0.50 25.16
C ARG A 94 -13.67 0.12 23.95
N THR A 95 -12.94 0.92 23.17
CA THR A 95 -13.44 1.56 21.95
C THR A 95 -13.73 0.51 20.89
N THR A 96 -12.81 -0.42 20.67
CA THR A 96 -12.95 -1.52 19.71
C THR A 96 -14.17 -2.40 20.03
N LEU A 97 -14.45 -2.66 21.32
CA LEU A 97 -15.65 -3.38 21.73
C LEU A 97 -16.93 -2.63 21.37
N LEU A 98 -17.03 -1.34 21.72
CA LEU A 98 -18.21 -0.53 21.39
C LEU A 98 -18.47 -0.46 19.88
N LEU A 99 -17.40 -0.32 19.08
CA LEU A 99 -17.50 -0.33 17.62
C LEU A 99 -17.94 -1.70 17.10
N SER A 100 -17.40 -2.78 17.65
CA SER A 100 -17.78 -4.15 17.29
C SER A 100 -19.25 -4.44 17.61
N ASP A 101 -19.74 -3.99 18.77
CA ASP A 101 -21.15 -4.17 19.17
C ASP A 101 -22.09 -3.39 18.24
N ALA A 102 -21.70 -2.17 17.84
CA ALA A 102 -22.46 -1.38 16.87
C ALA A 102 -22.50 -2.06 15.48
N ILE A 103 -21.38 -2.62 15.01
CA ILE A 103 -21.31 -3.39 13.76
C ILE A 103 -22.21 -4.63 13.86
N SER A 104 -22.12 -5.38 14.96
CA SER A 104 -22.95 -6.57 15.26
C SER A 104 -24.45 -6.24 15.19
N ALA A 105 -24.86 -5.15 15.86
CA ALA A 105 -26.25 -4.68 15.86
C ALA A 105 -26.73 -4.22 14.47
N GLY A 106 -25.84 -3.69 13.64
CA GLY A 106 -26.13 -3.38 12.24
C GLY A 106 -26.34 -4.65 11.41
N LEU A 107 -25.43 -5.63 11.52
CA LEU A 107 -25.50 -6.90 10.81
C LEU A 107 -26.75 -7.72 11.15
N ALA A 108 -27.17 -7.70 12.43
CA ALA A 108 -28.37 -8.39 12.91
C ALA A 108 -29.68 -7.94 12.23
N GLN A 109 -29.67 -6.80 11.53
CA GLN A 109 -30.80 -6.29 10.75
C GLN A 109 -30.77 -6.74 9.28
N THR A 110 -29.84 -7.61 8.91
CA THR A 110 -29.60 -8.07 7.54
C THR A 110 -29.64 -9.60 7.44
N ALA A 111 -29.46 -10.15 6.24
CA ALA A 111 -29.29 -11.59 6.06
C ALA A 111 -27.86 -12.10 6.42
N VAL A 112 -26.93 -11.19 6.67
CA VAL A 112 -25.55 -11.53 7.02
C VAL A 112 -25.49 -11.95 8.49
N PRO A 113 -24.78 -13.04 8.85
CA PRO A 113 -24.66 -13.47 10.24
C PRO A 113 -24.10 -12.36 11.14
N GLU A 114 -24.62 -12.26 12.37
CA GLU A 114 -24.15 -11.29 13.36
C GLU A 114 -22.63 -11.40 13.62
N LYS A 115 -22.10 -12.64 13.60
CA LYS A 115 -20.68 -12.94 13.83
C LYS A 115 -19.82 -12.89 12.56
N TYR A 116 -20.28 -12.25 11.50
CA TYR A 116 -19.51 -12.13 10.25
C TYR A 116 -18.24 -11.29 10.42
N ILE A 117 -18.31 -10.31 11.33
CA ILE A 117 -17.16 -9.54 11.82
C ILE A 117 -16.99 -9.88 13.30
N GLN A 118 -15.83 -10.42 13.67
CA GLN A 118 -15.52 -10.84 15.04
C GLN A 118 -14.37 -10.03 15.59
N THR A 119 -14.43 -9.68 16.87
CA THR A 119 -13.36 -8.98 17.57
C THR A 119 -12.82 -9.84 18.70
N ILE A 120 -11.51 -10.05 18.74
CA ILE A 120 -10.85 -10.84 19.77
C ILE A 120 -10.25 -9.92 20.83
N GLN A 121 -10.68 -10.10 22.08
CA GLN A 121 -10.26 -9.27 23.22
C GLN A 121 -9.19 -9.92 24.09
N THR A 122 -9.18 -11.25 24.14
CA THR A 122 -8.36 -12.02 25.09
C THR A 122 -6.90 -12.04 24.69
N ARG A 123 -6.03 -12.24 25.70
CA ARG A 123 -4.58 -12.36 25.53
C ARG A 123 -4.14 -13.62 24.77
N THR A 124 -5.06 -14.54 24.48
CA THR A 124 -4.81 -15.76 23.67
C THR A 124 -4.02 -15.35 22.45
N GLU A 125 -2.79 -15.86 22.43
CA GLU A 125 -1.67 -15.24 21.76
C GLU A 125 -2.00 -15.08 20.28
N VAL A 126 -1.63 -13.96 19.68
CA VAL A 126 -1.65 -13.78 18.23
C VAL A 126 -1.12 -15.05 17.53
N ALA A 127 -0.13 -15.71 18.14
CA ALA A 127 0.38 -17.03 17.78
C ALA A 127 -0.72 -18.09 17.50
N SER A 128 -1.68 -18.30 18.39
CA SER A 128 -2.71 -19.32 18.19
C SER A 128 -3.62 -19.01 16.99
N LEU A 129 -3.86 -17.73 16.67
CA LEU A 129 -4.60 -17.36 15.46
C LEU A 129 -3.76 -17.56 14.20
N LEU A 130 -2.46 -17.30 14.30
CA LEU A 130 -1.50 -17.49 13.21
C LEU A 130 -1.27 -18.97 12.85
N GLU A 131 -1.72 -19.91 13.70
CA GLU A 131 -1.69 -21.35 13.47
C GLU A 131 -2.96 -21.89 12.78
N LEU A 132 -3.99 -21.07 12.56
CA LEU A 132 -5.29 -21.49 12.00
C LEU A 132 -5.34 -21.37 10.47
N ASP A 133 -4.33 -21.89 9.76
CA ASP A 133 -4.26 -21.84 8.29
C ASP A 133 -5.33 -22.67 7.56
N ASP A 134 -6.06 -23.53 8.28
CA ASP A 134 -7.25 -24.20 7.76
C ASP A 134 -8.51 -23.30 7.70
N TYR A 135 -8.51 -22.18 8.44
CA TYR A 135 -9.70 -21.33 8.63
C TYR A 135 -9.49 -19.88 8.24
N ILE A 136 -8.24 -19.42 8.18
CA ILE A 136 -7.88 -18.02 7.91
C ILE A 136 -7.08 -17.98 6.63
N ASP A 137 -7.59 -17.25 5.64
CA ASP A 137 -7.04 -17.23 4.28
C ASP A 137 -6.02 -16.09 4.08
N LEU A 138 -6.11 -15.01 4.88
CA LEU A 138 -5.20 -13.86 4.77
C LEU A 138 -5.01 -13.15 6.11
N VAL A 139 -3.76 -12.85 6.46
CA VAL A 139 -3.41 -11.98 7.59
C VAL A 139 -3.00 -10.59 7.11
N ILE A 140 -3.55 -9.55 7.74
CA ILE A 140 -3.23 -8.14 7.44
C ILE A 140 -2.73 -7.45 8.72
N PRO A 141 -1.41 -7.32 8.91
CA PRO A 141 -0.86 -6.58 10.04
C PRO A 141 -0.86 -5.06 9.78
N ARG A 142 -1.35 -4.28 10.73
CA ARG A 142 -1.35 -2.80 10.73
C ARG A 142 -0.72 -2.27 12.03
N GLY A 143 0.59 -2.12 12.04
CA GLY A 143 1.32 -1.67 13.22
C GLY A 143 2.75 -1.30 12.92
N SER A 144 3.64 -1.51 13.89
CA SER A 144 5.07 -1.29 13.70
C SER A 144 5.72 -2.33 12.78
N ASN A 145 6.87 -1.98 12.23
CA ASN A 145 7.70 -2.87 11.41
C ASN A 145 8.05 -4.17 12.17
N SER A 146 8.28 -4.08 13.48
CA SER A 146 8.54 -5.25 14.34
C SER A 146 7.35 -6.18 14.45
N LEU A 147 6.12 -5.65 14.54
CA LEU A 147 4.90 -6.46 14.54
C LEU A 147 4.73 -7.20 13.21
N VAL A 148 4.87 -6.48 12.09
CA VAL A 148 4.73 -7.06 10.75
C VAL A 148 5.75 -8.18 10.54
N LYS A 149 7.04 -7.91 10.82
CA LYS A 149 8.12 -8.91 10.71
C LYS A 149 7.88 -10.12 11.62
N SER A 150 7.41 -9.89 12.85
CA SER A 150 7.07 -10.98 13.77
C SER A 150 5.97 -11.87 13.20
N ILE A 151 4.90 -11.29 12.64
CA ILE A 151 3.78 -12.05 12.07
C ILE A 151 4.23 -12.83 10.84
N GLN A 152 4.95 -12.19 9.92
CA GLN A 152 5.48 -12.83 8.70
C GLN A 152 6.34 -14.05 9.03
N ASN A 153 7.12 -14.01 10.12
CA ASN A 153 7.97 -15.11 10.54
C ASN A 153 7.24 -16.21 11.33
N SER A 154 5.97 -15.99 11.72
CA SER A 154 5.27 -16.87 12.68
C SER A 154 4.04 -17.59 12.09
N THR A 155 3.76 -17.46 10.79
CA THR A 155 2.56 -18.06 10.19
C THR A 155 2.82 -18.67 8.82
N ARG A 156 2.01 -19.67 8.46
CA ARG A 156 1.90 -20.20 7.09
C ARG A 156 0.82 -19.49 6.28
N ILE A 157 -0.07 -18.76 6.94
CA ILE A 157 -1.15 -18.01 6.29
C ILE A 157 -0.50 -16.90 5.44
N PRO A 158 -0.96 -16.66 4.21
CA PRO A 158 -0.51 -15.51 3.44
C PRO A 158 -0.62 -14.21 4.24
N VAL A 159 0.43 -13.39 4.21
CA VAL A 159 0.47 -12.10 4.91
C VAL A 159 0.53 -10.97 3.89
N MET A 160 -0.41 -10.03 3.96
CA MET A 160 -0.45 -8.84 3.11
C MET A 160 -0.16 -7.59 3.93
N GLY A 161 0.87 -6.85 3.54
CA GLY A 161 1.26 -5.59 4.15
C GLY A 161 2.63 -5.13 3.66
N HIS A 162 3.22 -4.20 4.38
CA HIS A 162 4.60 -3.77 4.18
C HIS A 162 5.31 -3.72 5.53
N ALA A 163 6.59 -4.07 5.54
CA ALA A 163 7.37 -4.10 6.77
C ALA A 163 8.19 -2.81 6.98
N ASP A 164 8.55 -2.08 5.92
CA ASP A 164 9.37 -0.86 5.98
C ASP A 164 8.91 0.12 4.89
N GLY A 165 9.15 1.43 5.10
CA GLY A 165 8.74 2.54 4.24
C GLY A 165 9.89 3.41 3.71
N LEU A 166 10.90 2.80 3.10
CA LEU A 166 12.06 3.49 2.54
C LEU A 166 11.71 4.00 1.13
N CYS A 167 11.14 5.20 1.07
CA CYS A 167 10.73 5.84 -0.18
C CYS A 167 11.77 6.84 -0.68
N SER A 168 11.95 6.93 -2.00
CA SER A 168 12.93 7.83 -2.62
C SER A 168 12.29 8.86 -3.55
N VAL A 169 12.90 10.05 -3.60
CA VAL A 169 12.64 11.04 -4.66
C VAL A 169 13.92 11.24 -5.44
N TYR A 170 13.90 11.01 -6.75
CA TYR A 170 15.00 11.23 -7.66
C TYR A 170 14.84 12.55 -8.42
N LEU A 171 15.83 13.42 -8.35
CA LEU A 171 15.93 14.63 -9.14
C LEU A 171 16.80 14.34 -10.37
N ASP A 172 16.15 14.14 -11.51
CA ASP A 172 16.79 13.86 -12.80
C ASP A 172 17.54 15.06 -13.36
N GLU A 173 18.48 14.87 -14.30
CA GLU A 173 19.26 15.96 -14.90
C GLU A 173 18.41 17.08 -15.52
N SER A 174 17.18 16.76 -15.95
CA SER A 174 16.25 17.70 -16.54
C SER A 174 15.18 18.22 -15.57
N ALA A 175 15.31 17.97 -14.27
CA ALA A 175 14.31 18.36 -13.28
C ALA A 175 14.08 19.88 -13.28
N ASP A 176 12.81 20.29 -13.39
CA ASP A 176 12.43 21.67 -13.12
C ASP A 176 12.65 21.99 -11.63
N LYS A 177 13.31 23.14 -11.38
CA LYS A 177 13.68 23.57 -10.04
C LYS A 177 12.48 23.76 -9.11
N ALA A 178 11.38 24.33 -9.62
CA ALA A 178 10.20 24.60 -8.80
C ALA A 178 9.45 23.30 -8.46
N LYS A 179 9.34 22.36 -9.42
CA LYS A 179 8.79 21.03 -9.16
C LYS A 179 9.65 20.25 -8.17
N ALA A 180 10.97 20.27 -8.32
CA ALA A 180 11.91 19.58 -7.44
C ALA A 180 11.74 20.02 -5.97
N ILE A 181 11.67 21.33 -5.71
CA ILE A 181 11.43 21.86 -4.37
C ILE A 181 10.08 21.36 -3.82
N ARG A 182 8.99 21.55 -4.57
CA ARG A 182 7.64 21.21 -4.10
C ARG A 182 7.49 19.72 -3.80
N VAL A 183 7.93 18.87 -4.72
CA VAL A 183 7.79 17.41 -4.60
C VAL A 183 8.65 16.87 -3.46
N ALA A 184 9.92 17.26 -3.38
CA ALA A 184 10.82 16.76 -2.34
C ALA A 184 10.39 17.20 -0.93
N VAL A 185 9.98 18.47 -0.78
CA VAL A 185 9.52 19.00 0.50
C VAL A 185 8.23 18.31 0.94
N ASP A 186 7.20 18.30 0.10
CA ASP A 186 5.91 17.68 0.43
C ASP A 186 6.05 16.19 0.78
N SER A 187 6.85 15.46 -0.01
CA SER A 187 7.12 14.03 0.20
C SER A 187 7.70 13.75 1.59
N LYS A 188 8.43 14.68 2.20
CA LYS A 188 9.01 14.52 3.55
C LYS A 188 8.13 15.10 4.66
N ILE A 189 7.55 16.29 4.46
CA ILE A 189 7.02 17.10 5.58
C ILE A 189 5.52 16.96 5.82
N ASP A 190 4.72 16.51 4.83
CA ASP A 190 3.26 16.39 4.96
C ASP A 190 2.89 15.52 6.17
N TYR A 191 3.49 14.33 6.25
CA TYR A 191 3.36 13.44 7.40
C TYR A 191 4.61 12.59 7.58
N PRO A 192 5.65 13.07 8.29
CA PRO A 192 6.97 12.44 8.33
C PRO A 192 7.00 11.03 8.93
N SER A 193 5.98 10.64 9.70
CA SER A 193 5.85 9.31 10.29
C SER A 193 4.97 8.36 9.48
N ALA A 194 4.61 8.73 8.24
CA ALA A 194 3.94 7.84 7.29
C ALA A 194 4.97 6.97 6.57
N CYS A 195 4.60 5.73 6.23
CA CYS A 195 5.45 4.77 5.52
C CYS A 195 5.77 5.15 4.06
N ASN A 196 5.05 6.12 3.50
CA ASN A 196 5.29 6.64 2.15
C ASN A 196 5.95 8.04 2.17
N ALA A 197 6.45 8.48 3.33
CA ALA A 197 7.26 9.69 3.41
C ALA A 197 8.64 9.42 2.78
N ALA A 198 9.17 10.38 2.01
CA ALA A 198 10.50 10.23 1.44
C ALA A 198 11.57 10.13 2.54
N GLU A 199 12.39 9.10 2.48
CA GLU A 199 13.53 8.88 3.39
C GLU A 199 14.87 9.15 2.70
N THR A 200 14.93 9.02 1.38
CA THR A 200 16.11 9.36 0.57
C THR A 200 15.78 10.31 -0.58
N LEU A 201 16.61 11.33 -0.76
CA LEU A 201 16.66 12.18 -1.95
C LEU A 201 17.86 11.76 -2.80
N VAL A 202 17.61 11.27 -4.00
CA VAL A 202 18.64 10.93 -4.99
C VAL A 202 18.76 12.11 -5.94
N VAL A 203 19.97 12.63 -6.15
CA VAL A 203 20.19 13.86 -6.93
C VAL A 203 21.13 13.56 -8.08
N HIS A 204 20.74 13.89 -9.30
CA HIS A 204 21.67 13.82 -10.43
C HIS A 204 22.83 14.81 -10.25
N GLU A 205 24.08 14.38 -10.48
CA GLU A 205 25.28 15.18 -10.24
C GLU A 205 25.28 16.54 -10.97
N SER A 206 24.69 16.62 -12.18
CA SER A 206 24.58 17.87 -12.94
C SER A 206 23.76 18.95 -12.22
N LEU A 207 22.89 18.56 -11.27
CA LEU A 207 22.02 19.47 -10.53
C LEU A 207 22.63 20.01 -9.24
N LEU A 208 23.80 19.50 -8.83
CA LEU A 208 24.42 19.81 -7.54
C LEU A 208 24.61 21.32 -7.32
N GLN A 209 24.95 22.09 -8.35
CA GLN A 209 25.16 23.53 -8.24
C GLN A 209 23.93 24.37 -8.61
N ALA A 210 22.98 23.81 -9.37
CA ALA A 210 21.88 24.59 -9.97
C ALA A 210 20.55 24.46 -9.21
N VAL A 211 20.16 23.23 -8.87
CA VAL A 211 18.84 22.91 -8.29
C VAL A 211 18.96 22.46 -6.84
N TRP A 212 19.93 21.59 -6.53
CA TRP A 212 20.10 21.00 -5.20
C TRP A 212 20.19 22.05 -4.07
N PRO A 213 20.97 23.14 -4.16
CA PRO A 213 21.09 24.09 -3.05
C PRO A 213 19.74 24.73 -2.70
N ALA A 214 18.88 24.97 -3.69
CA ALA A 214 17.55 25.54 -3.45
C ALA A 214 16.60 24.53 -2.79
N VAL A 215 16.67 23.26 -3.17
CA VAL A 215 15.91 22.17 -2.52
C VAL A 215 16.37 21.99 -1.07
N ALA A 216 17.68 21.95 -0.84
CA ALA A 216 18.26 21.85 0.50
C ALA A 216 17.85 23.02 1.40
N LYS A 217 17.87 24.25 0.88
CA LYS A 217 17.40 25.43 1.61
C LYS A 217 15.94 25.30 2.04
N ALA A 218 15.05 24.90 1.12
CA ALA A 218 13.63 24.74 1.43
C ALA A 218 13.38 23.64 2.49
N LEU A 219 14.11 22.52 2.41
CA LEU A 219 14.05 21.45 3.42
C LEU A 219 14.55 21.94 4.79
N LEU A 220 15.65 22.69 4.84
CA LEU A 220 16.18 23.27 6.07
C LEU A 220 15.23 24.31 6.68
N GLU A 221 14.59 25.15 5.87
CA GLU A 221 13.56 26.10 6.32
C GLU A 221 12.34 25.37 6.91
N ALA A 222 12.02 24.17 6.41
CA ALA A 222 11.03 23.27 6.99
C ALA A 222 11.56 22.44 8.19
N ASN A 223 12.75 22.77 8.70
CA ASN A 223 13.41 22.12 9.84
C ASN A 223 13.73 20.63 9.61
N VAL A 224 13.92 20.22 8.36
CA VAL A 224 14.39 18.87 7.99
C VAL A 224 15.91 18.80 8.17
N ARG A 225 16.38 17.71 8.79
CA ARG A 225 17.81 17.39 8.90
C ARG A 225 18.26 16.64 7.65
N LEU A 226 19.38 17.05 7.08
CA LEU A 226 19.96 16.49 5.86
C LEU A 226 21.19 15.65 6.22
N LEU A 227 21.19 14.39 5.78
CA LEU A 227 22.35 13.49 5.84
C LEU A 227 22.91 13.36 4.43
N CYS A 228 23.97 14.10 4.13
CA CYS A 228 24.46 14.29 2.77
C CYS A 228 25.72 13.46 2.49
N ASP A 229 25.80 12.86 1.31
CA ASP A 229 27.09 12.37 0.78
C ASP A 229 28.08 13.54 0.57
N SER A 230 29.35 13.21 0.29
CA SER A 230 30.40 14.23 0.17
C SER A 230 30.15 15.28 -0.91
N ALA A 231 29.60 14.87 -2.07
CA ALA A 231 29.38 15.76 -3.19
C ALA A 231 28.16 16.67 -2.97
N SER A 232 27.04 16.13 -2.49
CA SER A 232 25.87 16.94 -2.13
C SER A 232 26.16 17.86 -0.97
N LEU A 233 26.99 17.46 0.00
CA LEU A 233 27.41 18.34 1.10
C LEU A 233 28.26 19.51 0.59
N SER A 234 29.31 19.24 -0.20
CA SER A 234 30.19 20.29 -0.72
C SER A 234 29.43 21.31 -1.59
N ALA A 235 28.42 20.86 -2.34
CA ALA A 235 27.60 21.75 -3.14
C ALA A 235 26.82 22.79 -2.31
N LEU A 236 26.59 22.53 -1.03
CA LEU A 236 25.93 23.46 -0.12
C LEU A 236 26.82 24.61 0.36
N ASP A 237 28.14 24.59 0.09
CA ASP A 237 29.03 25.72 0.39
C ASP A 237 28.64 26.98 -0.39
N SER A 238 27.91 26.82 -1.50
CA SER A 238 27.37 27.90 -2.32
C SER A 238 26.14 28.59 -1.72
N LEU A 239 25.54 28.04 -0.65
CA LEU A 239 24.33 28.60 -0.05
C LEU A 239 24.61 29.96 0.60
N SER A 240 23.92 31.00 0.11
CA SER A 240 23.95 32.33 0.71
C SER A 240 22.56 33.00 0.64
N PRO A 241 22.01 33.50 1.76
CA PRO A 241 22.49 33.31 3.14
C PRO A 241 22.29 31.87 3.62
N LEU A 242 23.17 31.40 4.51
CA LEU A 242 23.03 30.11 5.19
C LEU A 242 21.84 30.14 6.16
N PRO A 243 20.94 29.15 6.13
CA PRO A 243 19.91 28.99 7.16
C PRO A 243 20.53 28.89 8.56
N SER A 244 19.88 29.47 9.56
CA SER A 244 20.41 29.51 10.95
C SER A 244 20.67 28.12 11.53
N ASN A 245 19.90 27.12 11.09
CA ASN A 245 19.99 25.74 11.54
C ASN A 245 21.01 24.89 10.77
N PHE A 246 21.68 25.41 9.72
CA PHE A 246 22.58 24.67 8.83
C PHE A 246 23.60 23.80 9.59
N LYS A 247 24.36 24.40 10.52
CA LYS A 247 25.41 23.68 11.30
C LYS A 247 24.88 22.53 12.16
N THR A 248 23.60 22.57 12.53
CA THR A 248 22.98 21.56 13.39
C THR A 248 22.21 20.51 12.60
N HIS A 249 21.69 20.88 11.43
CA HIS A 249 20.78 20.08 10.63
C HIS A 249 21.44 19.40 9.42
N VAL A 250 22.62 19.85 8.99
CA VAL A 250 23.36 19.23 7.89
C VAL A 250 24.52 18.41 8.44
N ARG A 251 24.64 17.15 8.04
CA ARG A 251 25.74 16.24 8.42
C ARG A 251 26.11 15.32 7.25
N HIS A 252 27.28 14.71 7.33
CA HIS A 252 27.61 13.60 6.44
C HIS A 252 26.69 12.41 6.68
N SER A 253 26.25 11.76 5.59
CA SER A 253 25.61 10.45 5.64
C SER A 253 26.61 9.33 5.85
N LYS A 254 26.10 8.19 6.31
CA LYS A 254 26.78 6.89 6.41
C LYS A 254 25.98 5.86 5.61
N PRO A 255 26.58 4.71 5.22
CA PRO A 255 25.88 3.67 4.48
C PRO A 255 24.56 3.22 5.12
N GLU A 256 24.49 3.17 6.46
CA GLU A 256 23.29 2.74 7.19
C GLU A 256 22.13 3.74 7.05
N ASP A 257 22.42 5.03 6.80
CA ASP A 257 21.40 6.08 6.68
C ASP A 257 20.51 5.87 5.43
N TYR A 258 21.00 5.16 4.40
CA TYR A 258 20.20 4.85 3.20
C TYR A 258 19.27 3.65 3.37
N THR A 259 19.38 2.92 4.48
CA THR A 259 18.52 1.77 4.81
C THR A 259 17.73 1.99 6.11
N THR A 260 17.81 3.20 6.68
CA THR A 260 17.13 3.57 7.92
C THR A 260 15.84 4.33 7.62
N GLU A 261 14.70 3.80 8.07
CA GLU A 261 13.43 4.52 8.03
C GLU A 261 13.37 5.49 9.21
N HIS A 262 13.53 6.80 8.97
CA HIS A 262 13.67 7.77 10.03
C HIS A 262 12.36 8.16 10.72
N LEU A 263 11.22 8.05 10.00
CA LEU A 263 9.87 8.39 10.49
C LEU A 263 9.78 9.77 11.17
N SER A 264 10.62 10.70 10.73
CA SER A 264 10.82 12.02 11.32
C SER A 264 11.35 13.00 10.28
N LEU A 265 11.62 14.25 10.70
CA LEU A 265 12.18 15.31 9.84
C LEU A 265 13.68 15.09 9.61
N VAL A 266 14.04 13.94 9.04
CA VAL A 266 15.39 13.56 8.60
C VAL A 266 15.26 12.96 7.20
N ILE A 267 16.18 13.29 6.31
CA ILE A 267 16.28 12.72 4.97
C ILE A 267 17.75 12.52 4.58
N SER A 268 18.04 11.37 3.99
CA SER A 268 19.35 11.04 3.41
C SER A 268 19.45 11.60 1.99
N VAL A 269 20.64 12.04 1.58
CA VAL A 269 20.88 12.65 0.28
C VAL A 269 22.09 12.02 -0.37
N VAL A 270 21.90 11.48 -1.57
CA VAL A 270 22.96 10.86 -2.37
C VAL A 270 22.98 11.46 -3.77
N SER A 271 24.17 11.72 -4.27
CA SER A 271 24.39 12.15 -5.65
C SER A 271 24.71 10.95 -6.54
N VAL A 272 24.18 10.94 -7.76
CA VAL A 272 24.39 9.86 -8.74
C VAL A 272 24.66 10.43 -10.14
N PRO A 273 25.50 9.75 -10.95
CA PRO A 273 25.96 10.31 -12.23
C PRO A 273 24.98 10.11 -13.40
N SER A 274 23.92 9.32 -13.21
CA SER A 274 22.96 9.00 -14.28
C SER A 274 21.62 8.48 -13.75
N LEU A 275 20.59 8.48 -14.61
CA LEU A 275 19.32 7.82 -14.36
C LEU A 275 19.49 6.32 -14.04
N GLN A 276 20.40 5.63 -14.74
CA GLN A 276 20.64 4.21 -14.51
C GLN A 276 21.18 3.96 -13.09
N SER A 277 22.13 4.78 -12.64
CA SER A 277 22.64 4.72 -11.27
C SER A 277 21.57 5.06 -10.23
N ALA A 278 20.64 5.98 -10.54
CA ALA A 278 19.50 6.26 -9.67
C ALA A 278 18.58 5.05 -9.52
N ILE A 279 18.24 4.38 -10.63
CA ILE A 279 17.41 3.16 -10.63
C ILE A 279 18.08 2.04 -9.84
N GLU A 280 19.37 1.81 -10.06
CA GLU A 280 20.16 0.80 -9.34
C GLU A 280 20.20 1.10 -7.84
N PHE A 281 20.46 2.35 -7.46
CA PHE A 281 20.47 2.77 -6.07
C PHE A 281 19.10 2.55 -5.41
N ILE A 282 18.01 3.00 -6.05
CA ILE A 282 16.65 2.87 -5.52
C ILE A 282 16.27 1.40 -5.38
N ASN A 283 16.49 0.57 -6.39
CA ASN A 283 16.16 -0.86 -6.31
C ASN A 283 16.99 -1.60 -5.24
N ALA A 284 18.17 -1.09 -4.86
CA ALA A 284 19.00 -1.67 -3.81
C ALA A 284 18.66 -1.19 -2.39
N HIS A 285 18.06 -0.01 -2.23
CA HIS A 285 17.86 0.63 -0.91
C HIS A 285 16.39 0.94 -0.56
N SER A 286 15.50 1.03 -1.56
CA SER A 286 14.07 1.21 -1.34
C SER A 286 13.46 -0.03 -0.70
N SER A 287 12.37 0.16 0.05
CA SER A 287 11.54 -0.95 0.54
C SER A 287 10.53 -1.43 -0.51
N HIS A 288 10.71 -0.97 -1.76
CA HIS A 288 9.82 -1.21 -2.89
C HIS A 288 8.39 -0.66 -2.65
N HIS A 289 8.29 0.40 -1.85
CA HIS A 289 7.02 1.03 -1.49
C HIS A 289 6.59 2.07 -2.52
N THR A 290 7.19 3.26 -2.49
CA THR A 290 6.84 4.35 -3.40
C THR A 290 8.07 5.17 -3.73
N ASP A 291 8.39 5.31 -5.00
CA ASP A 291 9.53 6.08 -5.45
C ASP A 291 9.13 7.03 -6.58
N SER A 292 9.64 8.25 -6.55
CA SER A 292 9.29 9.29 -7.52
C SER A 292 10.50 9.80 -8.29
N ILE A 293 10.32 10.13 -9.56
CA ILE A 293 11.23 10.93 -10.37
C ILE A 293 10.66 12.33 -10.60
N VAL A 294 11.50 13.35 -10.50
CA VAL A 294 11.22 14.72 -10.96
C VAL A 294 12.04 14.97 -12.21
N THR A 295 11.40 15.18 -13.35
CA THR A 295 12.03 15.29 -14.67
C THR A 295 11.11 15.99 -15.67
N GLU A 296 11.68 16.71 -16.63
CA GLU A 296 10.96 17.21 -17.82
C GLU A 296 11.23 16.33 -19.06
N ASN A 297 11.99 15.24 -18.91
CA ASN A 297 12.29 14.30 -19.98
C ASN A 297 11.34 13.09 -19.92
N ASP A 298 10.40 13.02 -20.86
CA ASP A 298 9.42 11.94 -20.95
C ASP A 298 10.07 10.55 -21.11
N GLN A 299 11.21 10.45 -21.80
CA GLN A 299 11.92 9.19 -21.94
C GLN A 299 12.56 8.76 -20.61
N ALA A 300 13.14 9.69 -19.85
CA ALA A 300 13.68 9.41 -18.52
C ALA A 300 12.57 8.96 -17.55
N ALA A 301 11.45 9.69 -17.54
CA ALA A 301 10.27 9.35 -16.75
C ALA A 301 9.74 7.95 -17.06
N SER A 302 9.58 7.66 -18.35
CA SER A 302 9.13 6.38 -18.91
C SER A 302 10.06 5.21 -18.54
N THR A 303 11.38 5.42 -18.60
CA THR A 303 12.39 4.44 -18.20
C THR A 303 12.36 4.21 -16.69
N PHE A 304 12.33 5.27 -15.88
CA PHE A 304 12.28 5.18 -14.42
C PHE A 304 11.08 4.36 -13.95
N CYS A 305 9.87 4.71 -14.38
CA CYS A 305 8.65 4.04 -13.93
C CYS A 305 8.58 2.55 -14.28
N ARG A 306 9.27 2.12 -15.34
CA ARG A 306 9.34 0.71 -15.76
C ARG A 306 10.45 -0.07 -15.07
N ALA A 307 11.55 0.60 -14.72
CA ALA A 307 12.75 -0.06 -14.22
C ALA A 307 12.87 -0.03 -12.68
N VAL A 308 12.23 0.93 -12.01
CA VAL A 308 12.11 0.94 -10.55
C VAL A 308 11.02 -0.04 -10.14
N ASP A 309 11.39 -0.98 -9.29
CA ASP A 309 10.54 -2.11 -8.91
C ASP A 309 9.84 -1.86 -7.59
N SER A 310 9.06 -0.79 -7.53
CA SER A 310 8.28 -0.38 -6.36
C SER A 310 6.79 -0.53 -6.61
N ALA A 311 6.00 -0.58 -5.53
CA ALA A 311 4.56 -0.68 -5.63
C ALA A 311 3.92 0.57 -6.28
N GLY A 312 4.51 1.74 -6.07
CA GLY A 312 4.19 2.96 -6.80
C GLY A 312 5.44 3.60 -7.40
N THR A 313 5.38 3.97 -8.68
CA THR A 313 6.40 4.79 -9.35
C THR A 313 5.75 6.05 -9.90
N PHE A 314 6.21 7.22 -9.44
CA PHE A 314 5.55 8.50 -9.73
C PHE A 314 6.44 9.45 -10.52
N ILE A 315 5.82 10.30 -11.34
CA ILE A 315 6.50 11.33 -12.13
C ILE A 315 6.00 12.69 -11.66
N ASN A 316 6.91 13.58 -11.24
CA ASN A 316 6.62 14.94 -10.82
C ASN A 316 5.51 15.04 -9.75
N ALA A 317 5.39 14.03 -8.89
CA ALA A 317 4.35 13.92 -7.88
C ALA A 317 4.91 13.39 -6.55
N SER A 318 4.38 13.89 -5.45
CA SER A 318 4.80 13.50 -4.09
C SER A 318 4.58 12.01 -3.82
N THR A 319 5.51 11.37 -3.11
CA THR A 319 5.35 9.97 -2.67
C THR A 319 4.15 9.80 -1.74
N ARG A 320 3.69 10.89 -1.11
CA ARG A 320 2.52 10.91 -0.23
C ARG A 320 1.22 10.58 -0.93
N PHE A 321 1.15 10.68 -2.26
CA PHE A 321 -0.03 10.26 -3.01
C PHE A 321 -0.32 8.76 -2.92
N ALA A 322 0.64 7.91 -2.53
CA ALA A 322 0.44 6.47 -2.35
C ALA A 322 -0.44 6.16 -1.12
N ASP A 323 -1.75 6.29 -1.30
CA ASP A 323 -2.78 6.14 -0.28
C ASP A 323 -4.12 5.79 -0.96
N GLY A 324 -4.87 4.84 -0.41
CA GLY A 324 -6.08 4.32 -1.04
C GLY A 324 -7.18 5.37 -1.21
N PHE A 325 -7.36 6.29 -0.26
CA PHE A 325 -8.33 7.38 -0.42
C PHE A 325 -7.90 8.31 -1.56
N ARG A 326 -6.61 8.70 -1.60
CA ARG A 326 -6.05 9.54 -2.67
C ARG A 326 -6.11 8.88 -4.05
N TYR A 327 -6.13 7.54 -4.11
CA TYR A 327 -6.32 6.76 -5.34
C TYR A 327 -7.79 6.60 -5.75
N GLY A 328 -8.73 7.03 -4.90
CA GLY A 328 -10.17 6.91 -5.17
C GLY A 328 -10.77 5.56 -4.75
N PHE A 329 -10.11 4.81 -3.85
CA PHE A 329 -10.62 3.53 -3.31
C PHE A 329 -11.58 3.71 -2.13
N GLY A 330 -11.90 4.95 -1.74
CA GLY A 330 -12.71 5.29 -0.56
C GLY A 330 -11.97 5.05 0.76
N THR A 331 -11.54 3.82 1.01
CA THR A 331 -10.62 3.47 2.11
C THR A 331 -9.71 2.31 1.69
N GLU A 332 -8.67 2.05 2.47
CA GLU A 332 -7.75 0.93 2.27
C GLU A 332 -7.64 0.02 3.50
N VAL A 333 -7.37 -1.27 3.27
CA VAL A 333 -6.93 -2.18 4.33
C VAL A 333 -5.48 -1.98 4.72
N GLY A 334 -4.71 -1.28 3.89
CA GLY A 334 -3.29 -0.97 4.08
C GLY A 334 -2.57 -0.91 2.73
N ILE A 335 -1.24 -0.86 2.78
CA ILE A 335 -0.38 -0.87 1.59
C ILE A 335 0.38 -2.20 1.56
N SER A 336 0.49 -2.80 0.37
CA SER A 336 1.26 -4.03 0.14
C SER A 336 2.49 -3.75 -0.72
N THR A 337 3.66 -4.16 -0.26
CA THR A 337 4.88 -4.21 -1.11
C THR A 337 5.14 -5.59 -1.69
N GLY A 338 4.28 -6.57 -1.38
CA GLY A 338 4.33 -7.91 -1.94
C GLY A 338 4.15 -7.92 -3.46
N ARG A 339 4.75 -8.91 -4.12
CA ARG A 339 4.71 -9.07 -5.59
C ARG A 339 3.60 -9.99 -6.08
N ILE A 340 2.85 -10.59 -5.15
CA ILE A 340 1.80 -11.56 -5.43
C ILE A 340 0.47 -10.98 -4.95
N HIS A 341 -0.60 -11.27 -5.70
CA HIS A 341 -1.98 -10.88 -5.41
C HIS A 341 -2.26 -9.38 -5.53
N ALA A 342 -1.92 -8.58 -4.52
CA ALA A 342 -2.15 -7.14 -4.49
C ALA A 342 -0.89 -6.37 -4.10
N ARG A 343 -0.62 -5.25 -4.78
CA ARG A 343 0.58 -4.41 -4.62
C ARG A 343 0.18 -2.93 -4.69
N GLY A 344 0.69 -2.12 -3.75
CA GLY A 344 0.28 -0.73 -3.53
C GLY A 344 -0.83 -0.61 -2.49
N PRO A 345 -1.54 0.53 -2.41
CA PRO A 345 -2.74 0.66 -1.61
C PRO A 345 -3.77 -0.41 -1.95
N VAL A 346 -4.33 -1.06 -0.93
CA VAL A 346 -5.21 -2.22 -1.09
C VAL A 346 -6.64 -1.83 -0.73
N GLY A 347 -7.48 -1.66 -1.76
CA GLY A 347 -8.93 -1.46 -1.63
C GLY A 347 -9.72 -2.77 -1.82
N LEU A 348 -10.98 -2.67 -2.26
CA LEU A 348 -11.88 -3.80 -2.47
C LEU A 348 -11.32 -4.87 -3.44
N GLU A 349 -10.70 -4.45 -4.54
CA GLU A 349 -10.14 -5.37 -5.55
C GLU A 349 -9.04 -6.26 -4.96
N GLY A 350 -8.28 -5.76 -3.99
CA GLY A 350 -7.25 -6.54 -3.30
C GLY A 350 -7.81 -7.53 -2.27
N LEU A 351 -9.12 -7.51 -2.01
CA LEU A 351 -9.80 -8.44 -1.10
C LEU A 351 -10.64 -9.50 -1.84
N VAL A 352 -10.52 -9.57 -3.16
CA VAL A 352 -11.15 -10.62 -3.98
C VAL A 352 -10.09 -11.37 -4.78
N ILE A 353 -10.31 -12.66 -4.95
CA ILE A 353 -9.56 -13.52 -5.87
C ILE A 353 -10.48 -13.93 -7.01
N TYR A 354 -10.14 -14.99 -7.74
CA TYR A 354 -11.02 -15.56 -8.76
C TYR A 354 -11.06 -17.08 -8.70
N LYS A 355 -12.15 -17.63 -9.22
CA LYS A 355 -12.28 -19.07 -9.52
C LYS A 355 -12.79 -19.27 -10.94
N TYR A 356 -12.56 -20.47 -11.46
CA TYR A 356 -13.10 -20.86 -12.76
C TYR A 356 -14.41 -21.62 -12.59
N MET A 357 -15.42 -21.23 -13.35
CA MET A 357 -16.71 -21.91 -13.44
C MET A 357 -16.89 -22.38 -14.87
N MET A 358 -17.28 -23.64 -15.06
CA MET A 358 -17.50 -24.22 -16.38
C MET A 358 -18.90 -24.79 -16.44
N LYS A 359 -19.61 -24.56 -17.54
CA LYS A 359 -20.94 -25.12 -17.78
C LYS A 359 -20.99 -25.80 -19.14
N SER A 360 -21.32 -27.09 -19.12
CA SER A 360 -21.77 -27.82 -20.29
C SER A 360 -23.27 -27.63 -20.46
N LYS A 361 -23.71 -27.14 -21.62
CA LYS A 361 -25.12 -27.14 -22.05
C LYS A 361 -25.44 -28.37 -22.92
N GLY A 362 -24.41 -29.14 -23.29
CA GLY A 362 -24.55 -30.36 -24.07
C GLY A 362 -25.26 -31.48 -23.28
N PRO A 363 -26.09 -32.30 -23.96
CA PRO A 363 -27.00 -33.26 -23.30
C PRO A 363 -26.29 -34.45 -22.64
N GLN A 364 -25.05 -34.74 -23.01
CA GLN A 364 -24.26 -35.87 -22.47
C GLN A 364 -23.17 -35.42 -21.48
N GLY A 365 -23.03 -34.11 -21.25
CA GLY A 365 -21.83 -33.55 -20.64
C GLY A 365 -20.62 -33.57 -21.57
N HIS A 366 -19.56 -32.86 -21.19
CA HIS A 366 -18.30 -32.84 -21.92
C HIS A 366 -17.25 -33.67 -21.17
N ILE A 367 -16.48 -34.47 -21.90
CA ILE A 367 -15.35 -35.23 -21.35
C ILE A 367 -14.06 -34.87 -22.09
N VAL A 368 -12.96 -34.79 -21.36
CA VAL A 368 -11.65 -34.46 -21.95
C VAL A 368 -11.17 -35.53 -22.95
N GLY A 369 -11.66 -36.77 -22.82
CA GLY A 369 -11.30 -37.89 -23.69
C GLY A 369 -11.72 -37.73 -25.16
N GLU A 370 -12.63 -36.81 -25.47
CA GLU A 370 -13.05 -36.47 -26.84
C GLU A 370 -12.11 -35.49 -27.55
N PHE A 371 -11.15 -34.91 -26.84
CA PHE A 371 -10.23 -33.91 -27.37
C PHE A 371 -8.83 -34.51 -27.60
N GLY A 372 -8.07 -33.93 -28.53
CA GLY A 372 -6.67 -34.28 -28.80
C GLY A 372 -6.36 -34.64 -30.25
N ALA A 373 -5.18 -35.22 -30.49
CA ALA A 373 -4.72 -35.55 -31.84
C ALA A 373 -5.66 -36.57 -32.51
N GLY A 374 -6.18 -36.23 -33.70
CA GLY A 374 -7.16 -37.05 -34.43
C GLY A 374 -8.58 -37.04 -33.83
N LYS A 375 -8.85 -36.19 -32.84
CA LYS A 375 -10.17 -36.02 -32.21
C LYS A 375 -10.64 -34.56 -32.31
N LYS A 376 -11.66 -34.18 -31.52
CA LYS A 376 -12.14 -32.79 -31.45
C LYS A 376 -11.01 -31.84 -31.03
N GLN A 377 -11.10 -30.62 -31.54
CA GLN A 377 -10.22 -29.52 -31.15
C GLN A 377 -11.01 -28.51 -30.33
N PHE A 378 -10.35 -27.85 -29.40
CA PHE A 378 -10.96 -26.74 -28.67
C PHE A 378 -11.21 -25.55 -29.60
N LYS A 379 -12.34 -24.87 -29.40
CA LYS A 379 -12.70 -23.63 -30.11
C LYS A 379 -11.89 -22.44 -29.64
N HIS A 380 -11.74 -22.29 -28.32
CA HIS A 380 -11.15 -21.12 -27.68
C HIS A 380 -11.72 -19.80 -28.23
N GLN A 381 -13.04 -19.70 -28.33
CA GLN A 381 -13.70 -18.48 -28.80
C GLN A 381 -14.08 -17.60 -27.62
N ARG A 382 -13.77 -16.29 -27.70
CA ARG A 382 -14.03 -15.37 -26.60
C ARG A 382 -15.53 -15.12 -26.44
N ILE A 383 -16.01 -15.18 -25.20
CA ILE A 383 -17.37 -14.79 -24.83
C ILE A 383 -17.34 -13.37 -24.24
N GLN A 384 -18.28 -12.53 -24.64
CA GLN A 384 -18.51 -11.22 -24.02
C GLN A 384 -19.54 -11.39 -22.90
N ALA A 385 -19.08 -11.45 -21.65
CA ALA A 385 -19.93 -11.56 -20.48
C ALA A 385 -19.30 -10.80 -19.31
N THR A 386 -20.11 -10.06 -18.56
CA THR A 386 -19.71 -9.37 -17.33
C THR A 386 -20.16 -10.10 -16.06
N THR A 387 -21.14 -11.02 -16.20
CA THR A 387 -21.65 -11.89 -15.14
C THR A 387 -21.78 -13.32 -15.64
N VAL A 388 -21.82 -14.27 -14.71
CA VAL A 388 -22.07 -15.68 -15.04
C VAL A 388 -23.55 -15.86 -15.41
N PRO A 389 -23.89 -16.59 -16.50
CA PRO A 389 -25.27 -16.70 -16.95
C PRO A 389 -26.08 -17.81 -16.24
N PHE A 390 -25.63 -18.28 -15.07
CA PHE A 390 -26.25 -19.39 -14.34
C PHE A 390 -26.05 -19.29 -12.84
#